data_AF-K9YMD4-F1
#
_entry.id   AF-K9YMD4-F1
#
_cell.length_a   1.000
_cell.length_b   1.000
_cell.length_c   1.000
_cell.angle_alpha   90.00
_cell.angle_beta   90.00
_cell.angle_gamma   90.00
#
_symmetry.space_group_name_H-M   'P 1'
#
loop_
_entity.id
_entity.type
_entity.pdbx_description
1 polymer ?
#
loop_
_entity_poly.entity_id
_entity_poly.type
_entity_poly.pdbx_seq_one_letter_code
_entity_poly.pdbx_strand_id
1 'polypeptide(L)'
;MNNIVVSIFLQQILEQVSLAWQEKKIHKSNNYLPDVCSLKLNKNNQKITFNSAICLKLAQYYSLNPLDIAEDFIIIYEGLVLNHDLIFFSASENKLQFAPSDLKGYSENLIINNNVLSICDDPLHKFYFTLNISGNGWLELTLTDEYLRDYLFLLSNYNFTHLVSKQNKISADFEYIYIHSRFCSILRSAHDQGIINLNDFDFHHNWGIQGIDRNIFNYLITEKKDCLGIIKTIIYCLENGCHNQKKQYLTMIKVMCQALYKWEKRCSIWGAIKDDNLPLAQGELALSAIALKYYQSLCKLVFTEDFPIEL
;
A
#
# COMPACT_ATOMS: atom_id res chain seq x y z
N MET A 1 -9.80 -7.36 -1.44
CA MET A 1 -8.84 -6.80 -0.46
C MET A 1 -7.38 -7.03 -0.85
N ASN A 2 -7.02 -8.16 -1.49
CA ASN A 2 -5.61 -8.51 -1.71
C ASN A 2 -4.79 -7.45 -2.48
N ASN A 3 -5.43 -6.68 -3.37
CA ASN A 3 -4.72 -5.76 -4.28
C ASN A 3 -4.22 -4.48 -3.61
N ILE A 4 -4.69 -4.16 -2.40
CA ILE A 4 -4.22 -2.98 -1.64
C ILE A 4 -3.19 -3.35 -0.57
N VAL A 5 -2.89 -4.63 -0.41
CA VAL A 5 -1.90 -5.12 0.54
C VAL A 5 -0.55 -5.15 -0.17
N VAL A 6 0.35 -4.27 0.24
CA VAL A 6 1.65 -4.08 -0.41
C VAL A 6 2.51 -5.34 -0.28
N SER A 7 2.44 -6.02 0.87
CA SER A 7 3.20 -7.26 1.07
C SER A 7 2.79 -8.38 0.12
N ILE A 8 1.52 -8.47 -0.29
CA ILE A 8 1.07 -9.50 -1.24
C ILE A 8 1.73 -9.26 -2.59
N PHE A 9 1.71 -8.02 -3.08
CA PHE A 9 2.38 -7.63 -4.33
C PHE A 9 3.89 -7.93 -4.28
N LEU A 10 4.57 -7.50 -3.23
CA LEU A 10 6.00 -7.73 -3.06
C LEU A 10 6.35 -9.22 -2.92
N GLN A 11 5.50 -9.99 -2.23
CA GLN A 11 5.68 -11.43 -2.07
C GLN A 11 5.61 -12.16 -3.41
N GLN A 12 4.64 -11.82 -4.27
CA GLN A 12 4.51 -12.42 -5.60
C GLN A 12 5.77 -12.21 -6.46
N ILE A 13 6.39 -11.03 -6.35
CA ILE A 13 7.64 -10.74 -7.07
C ILE A 13 8.80 -11.56 -6.50
N LEU A 14 8.92 -11.64 -5.17
CA LEU A 14 9.97 -12.46 -4.55
C LEU A 14 9.82 -13.96 -4.85
N GLU A 15 8.59 -14.45 -5.00
CA GLU A 15 8.31 -15.82 -5.41
C GLU A 15 8.79 -16.08 -6.85
N GLN A 16 8.53 -15.15 -7.79
CA GLN A 16 9.05 -15.24 -9.16
C GLN A 16 10.59 -15.23 -9.20
N VAL A 17 11.22 -14.30 -8.47
CA VAL A 17 12.70 -14.24 -8.38
C VAL A 17 13.25 -15.53 -7.77
N SER A 18 12.59 -16.07 -6.75
CA SER A 18 13.01 -17.33 -6.12
C SER A 18 12.92 -18.52 -7.06
N LEU A 19 11.85 -18.64 -7.85
CA LEU A 19 11.70 -19.71 -8.83
C LEU A 19 12.80 -19.64 -9.90
N ALA A 20 12.99 -18.47 -10.50
CA ALA A 20 14.04 -18.24 -11.50
C ALA A 20 15.45 -18.56 -10.95
N TRP A 21 15.70 -18.21 -9.67
CA TRP A 21 16.95 -18.57 -9.00
C TRP A 21 17.14 -20.09 -8.84
N GLN A 22 16.10 -20.81 -8.40
CA GLN A 22 16.15 -22.25 -8.22
C GLN A 22 16.38 -22.99 -9.54
N GLU A 23 15.70 -22.58 -10.61
CA GLU A 23 15.87 -23.13 -11.95
C GLU A 23 17.31 -22.96 -12.45
N LYS A 24 17.88 -21.76 -12.28
CA LYS A 24 19.22 -21.42 -12.75
C LYS A 24 20.34 -22.10 -11.96
N LYS A 25 20.21 -22.22 -10.63
CA LYS A 25 21.32 -22.64 -9.75
C LYS A 25 21.25 -24.09 -9.31
N ILE A 26 20.05 -24.61 -9.06
CA ILE A 26 19.88 -25.94 -8.45
C ILE A 26 19.60 -26.99 -9.53
N HIS A 27 19.12 -26.59 -10.72
CA HIS A 27 18.71 -27.48 -11.82
C HIS A 27 17.74 -28.59 -11.35
N LYS A 28 16.97 -28.34 -10.27
CA LYS A 28 15.95 -29.24 -9.75
C LYS A 28 14.61 -28.54 -9.84
N SER A 29 13.62 -29.24 -10.41
CA SER A 29 12.21 -28.83 -10.44
C SER A 29 11.49 -29.06 -9.10
N ASN A 30 12.23 -29.26 -8.00
CA ASN A 30 11.58 -29.33 -6.70
C ASN A 30 11.15 -27.91 -6.33
N ASN A 31 9.86 -27.64 -6.54
CA ASN A 31 9.18 -26.38 -6.23
C ASN A 31 9.14 -26.14 -4.72
N TYR A 32 10.29 -26.07 -4.06
CA TYR A 32 10.38 -25.63 -2.69
C TYR A 32 10.20 -24.12 -2.67
N LEU A 33 8.95 -23.69 -2.51
CA LEU A 33 8.67 -22.35 -2.00
C LEU A 33 8.75 -22.45 -0.47
N PRO A 34 9.67 -21.74 0.19
CA PRO A 34 9.65 -21.65 1.64
C PRO A 34 8.27 -21.17 2.08
N ASP A 35 7.66 -21.85 3.06
CA ASP A 35 6.35 -21.47 3.61
C ASP A 35 6.36 -19.96 3.93
N VAL A 36 5.69 -19.23 3.03
CA VAL A 36 5.45 -17.79 2.98
C VAL A 36 6.72 -16.93 3.13
N CYS A 37 7.03 -16.14 2.10
CA CYS A 37 7.97 -15.02 2.22
C CYS A 37 7.35 -13.96 3.14
N SER A 38 7.45 -14.17 4.46
CA SER A 38 6.86 -13.26 5.43
C SER A 38 7.59 -11.92 5.37
N LEU A 39 6.98 -10.95 4.69
CA LEU A 39 7.47 -9.59 4.64
C LEU A 39 7.12 -8.86 5.93
N LYS A 40 8.11 -8.17 6.50
CA LYS A 40 7.91 -7.36 7.70
C LYS A 40 8.16 -5.90 7.36
N LEU A 41 7.16 -5.06 7.56
CA LEU A 41 7.31 -3.61 7.44
C LEU A 41 8.35 -3.11 8.46
N ASN A 42 9.41 -2.49 7.96
CA ASN A 42 10.51 -1.95 8.76
C ASN A 42 10.02 -0.78 9.63
N LYS A 43 10.58 -0.59 10.83
CA LYS A 43 10.22 0.51 11.74
C LYS A 43 10.86 1.85 11.40
N ASN A 44 11.88 1.92 10.54
CA ASN A 44 12.50 3.18 10.11
C ASN A 44 11.48 4.12 9.43
N ASN A 45 11.39 5.37 9.88
CA ASN A 45 10.40 6.34 9.40
C ASN A 45 10.84 7.14 8.18
N GLN A 46 12.09 6.99 7.72
CA GLN A 46 12.62 7.76 6.59
C GLN A 46 12.14 7.24 5.23
N LYS A 47 11.81 5.95 5.14
CA LYS A 47 11.35 5.27 3.92
C LYS A 47 10.36 4.18 4.28
N ILE A 48 9.58 3.73 3.30
CA ILE A 48 8.68 2.59 3.46
C ILE A 48 9.40 1.36 2.92
N THR A 49 9.93 0.56 3.84
CA THR A 49 10.76 -0.61 3.53
C THR A 49 10.16 -1.87 4.12
N PHE A 50 10.18 -2.97 3.37
CA PHE A 50 9.81 -4.31 3.84
C PHE A 50 11.06 -5.19 3.88
N ASN A 51 11.21 -5.96 4.95
CA ASN A 51 12.32 -6.89 5.12
C ASN A 51 11.85 -8.31 4.81
N SER A 52 12.63 -9.05 4.02
CA SER A 52 12.40 -10.46 3.70
C SER A 52 13.57 -11.33 4.17
N ALA A 53 13.25 -12.45 4.80
CA ALA A 53 14.21 -13.49 5.20
C ALA A 53 14.31 -14.64 4.18
N ILE A 54 13.82 -14.44 2.94
CA ILE A 54 13.73 -15.52 1.96
C ILE A 54 15.09 -16.17 1.66
N CYS A 55 16.15 -15.36 1.48
CA CYS A 55 17.49 -15.88 1.19
C CYS A 55 18.07 -16.67 2.37
N LEU A 56 17.79 -16.27 3.61
CA LEU A 56 18.16 -17.05 4.80
C LEU A 56 17.48 -18.43 4.83
N LYS A 57 16.18 -18.48 4.50
CA LYS A 57 15.43 -19.75 4.45
C LYS A 57 15.96 -20.67 3.34
N LEU A 58 16.24 -20.11 2.16
CA LEU A 58 16.81 -20.85 1.03
C LEU A 58 18.23 -21.33 1.33
N ALA A 59 19.05 -20.49 1.95
CA ALA A 59 20.41 -20.82 2.37
C ALA A 59 20.42 -22.01 3.34
N GLN A 60 19.53 -21.99 4.34
CA GLN A 60 19.37 -23.11 5.27
C GLN A 60 18.93 -24.39 4.53
N TYR A 61 17.98 -24.30 3.61
CA TYR A 61 17.45 -25.45 2.88
C TYR A 61 18.49 -26.09 1.94
N TYR A 62 19.23 -25.27 1.21
CA TYR A 62 20.22 -25.72 0.22
C TYR A 62 21.65 -25.82 0.78
N SER A 63 21.87 -25.50 2.06
CA SER A 63 23.20 -25.44 2.69
C SER A 63 24.18 -24.50 1.97
N LEU A 64 23.69 -23.33 1.58
CA LEU A 64 24.45 -22.29 0.87
C LEU A 64 24.68 -21.06 1.77
N ASN A 65 25.54 -20.15 1.34
CA ASN A 65 25.72 -18.86 2.02
C ASN A 65 24.54 -17.92 1.69
N PRO A 66 23.87 -17.32 2.68
CA PRO A 66 22.73 -16.43 2.43
C PRO A 66 23.09 -15.13 1.69
N LEU A 67 24.34 -14.64 1.80
CA LEU A 67 24.78 -13.46 1.05
C LEU A 67 24.88 -13.77 -0.45
N ASP A 68 25.49 -14.90 -0.81
CA ASP A 68 25.60 -15.33 -2.21
C ASP A 68 24.22 -15.48 -2.86
N ILE A 69 23.23 -16.02 -2.12
CA ILE A 69 21.84 -16.10 -2.59
C ILE A 69 21.24 -14.70 -2.76
N ALA A 70 21.46 -13.78 -1.81
CA ALA A 70 20.91 -12.43 -1.89
C ALA A 70 21.50 -11.63 -3.07
N GLU A 71 22.79 -11.80 -3.37
CA GLU A 71 23.45 -11.22 -4.54
C GLU A 71 22.87 -11.79 -5.85
N ASP A 72 22.72 -13.11 -5.93
CA ASP A 72 22.07 -13.76 -7.08
C ASP A 72 20.63 -13.25 -7.26
N PHE A 73 19.88 -13.03 -6.18
CA PHE A 73 18.52 -12.51 -6.21
C PHE A 73 18.44 -11.12 -6.83
N ILE A 74 19.38 -10.22 -6.51
CA ILE A 74 19.45 -8.89 -7.12
C ILE A 74 19.72 -9.01 -8.61
N ILE A 75 20.70 -9.82 -9.02
CA ILE A 75 21.05 -10.01 -10.43
C ILE A 75 19.85 -10.57 -11.22
N ILE A 76 19.13 -11.53 -10.65
CA ILE A 76 17.96 -12.13 -11.29
C ILE A 76 16.81 -11.13 -11.35
N TYR A 77 16.54 -10.40 -10.27
CA TYR A 77 15.51 -9.36 -10.26
C TYR A 77 15.78 -8.31 -11.34
N GLU A 78 17.00 -7.78 -11.42
CA GLU A 78 17.39 -6.81 -12.45
C GLU A 78 17.22 -7.38 -13.86
N GLY A 79 17.63 -8.64 -14.08
CA GLY A 79 17.43 -9.33 -15.35
C GLY A 79 15.95 -9.49 -15.74
N LEU A 80 15.09 -9.90 -14.79
CA LEU A 80 13.65 -10.06 -15.04
C LEU A 80 12.97 -8.72 -15.32
N VAL A 81 13.39 -7.64 -14.67
CA VAL A 81 12.87 -6.29 -14.96
C VAL A 81 13.28 -5.84 -16.36
N LEU A 82 14.54 -6.02 -16.74
CA LEU A 82 15.06 -5.60 -18.05
C LEU A 82 14.44 -6.36 -19.23
N ASN A 83 14.09 -7.63 -19.02
CA ASN A 83 13.50 -8.48 -20.06
C ASN A 83 11.97 -8.39 -20.14
N HIS A 84 11.31 -7.63 -19.27
CA HIS A 84 9.85 -7.63 -19.11
C HIS A 84 9.25 -9.00 -18.73
N ASP A 85 10.05 -9.88 -18.15
CA ASP A 85 9.61 -11.22 -17.74
C ASP A 85 8.85 -11.20 -16.40
N LEU A 86 8.90 -10.08 -15.67
CA LEU A 86 8.03 -9.87 -14.51
C LEU A 86 6.59 -9.66 -14.98
N ILE A 87 5.71 -10.59 -14.61
CA ILE A 87 4.28 -10.43 -14.79
C ILE A 87 3.81 -9.40 -13.75
N PHE A 88 3.71 -8.14 -14.17
CA PHE A 88 3.13 -7.08 -13.37
C PHE A 88 1.60 -7.17 -13.42
N PHE A 89 0.96 -7.15 -12.25
CA PHE A 89 -0.48 -6.92 -12.15
C PHE A 89 -0.74 -5.43 -12.42
N SER A 90 -1.26 -5.09 -13.61
CA SER A 90 -1.73 -3.74 -13.84
C SER A 90 -3.07 -3.54 -13.13
N ALA A 91 -3.14 -2.51 -12.29
CA ALA A 91 -4.40 -2.06 -11.71
C ALA A 91 -5.03 -1.03 -12.65
N SER A 92 -5.54 -1.47 -13.81
CA SER A 92 -6.44 -0.63 -14.61
C SER A 92 -7.90 -0.97 -14.28
N GLU A 93 -8.67 0.08 -13.96
CA GLU A 93 -10.13 0.10 -13.85
C GLU A 93 -10.79 -1.13 -13.21
N ASN A 94 -10.70 -1.25 -11.88
CA ASN A 94 -11.53 -2.14 -11.05
C ASN A 94 -11.49 -3.66 -11.36
N LYS A 95 -10.55 -4.15 -12.18
CA LYS A 95 -10.32 -5.60 -12.35
C LYS A 95 -8.83 -5.91 -12.52
N LEU A 96 -8.35 -6.91 -11.78
CA LEU A 96 -7.09 -7.57 -12.09
C LEU A 96 -7.29 -8.40 -13.35
N GLN A 97 -6.56 -8.09 -14.42
CA GLN A 97 -6.45 -8.96 -15.59
C GLN A 97 -5.07 -9.60 -15.60
N PHE A 98 -5.02 -10.89 -15.94
CA PHE A 98 -3.81 -11.63 -16.21
C PHE A 98 -3.42 -11.38 -17.66
N ALA A 99 -2.26 -10.76 -17.91
CA ALA A 99 -1.67 -10.74 -19.23
C ALA A 99 -0.64 -11.89 -19.31
N PRO A 100 -0.79 -12.86 -20.23
CA PRO A 100 0.34 -13.66 -20.65
C PRO A 100 1.15 -12.81 -21.64
N SER A 101 2.32 -12.33 -21.25
CA SER A 101 3.36 -12.02 -22.23
C SER A 101 3.93 -13.34 -22.75
N ASP A 102 4.29 -13.37 -24.03
CA ASP A 102 4.63 -14.54 -24.83
C ASP A 102 5.70 -15.47 -24.22
N LEU A 103 5.28 -16.43 -23.38
CA LEU A 103 6.06 -17.61 -23.03
C LEU A 103 5.94 -18.66 -24.15
N LYS A 104 6.49 -18.36 -25.33
CA LYS A 104 6.86 -19.41 -26.29
C LYS A 104 8.16 -20.04 -25.81
N GLY A 105 8.06 -21.03 -24.93
CA GLY A 105 9.24 -21.83 -24.60
C GLY A 105 9.26 -22.62 -23.30
N TYR A 106 8.15 -22.87 -22.61
CA TYR A 106 8.10 -23.92 -21.60
C TYR A 106 6.77 -24.69 -21.70
N SER A 107 6.89 -26.02 -21.70
CA SER A 107 5.92 -27.01 -22.17
C SER A 107 4.58 -27.03 -21.42
N GLU A 108 3.50 -26.92 -22.21
CA GLU A 108 2.22 -27.66 -22.14
C GLU A 108 1.71 -28.08 -20.74
N ASN A 109 0.86 -27.22 -20.15
CA ASN A 109 -0.51 -27.54 -19.71
C ASN A 109 -1.07 -26.41 -18.83
N LEU A 110 -1.55 -25.33 -19.44
CA LEU A 110 -2.44 -24.38 -18.77
C LEU A 110 -3.40 -23.78 -19.80
N ILE A 111 -4.62 -24.32 -19.82
CA ILE A 111 -5.74 -23.81 -20.61
C ILE A 111 -6.40 -22.69 -19.79
N ILE A 112 -6.27 -21.43 -20.20
CA ILE A 112 -7.13 -20.34 -19.70
C ILE A 112 -7.53 -19.42 -20.86
N ASN A 113 -8.84 -19.20 -20.96
CA ASN A 113 -9.57 -18.57 -22.05
C ASN A 113 -9.30 -17.07 -22.23
N ASN A 114 -9.33 -16.67 -23.51
CA ASN A 114 -9.15 -15.33 -24.06
C ASN A 114 -10.09 -14.26 -23.48
N ASN A 115 -9.55 -13.07 -23.21
CA ASN A 115 -10.14 -11.79 -23.63
C ASN A 115 -9.05 -10.70 -23.71
N VAL A 116 -9.19 -9.84 -24.72
CA VAL A 116 -8.20 -8.91 -25.29
C VAL A 116 -7.79 -7.79 -24.30
N LEU A 117 -6.48 -7.55 -24.20
CA LEU A 117 -5.82 -6.47 -23.44
C LEU A 117 -5.36 -5.35 -24.37
N SER A 118 -5.59 -4.09 -23.97
CA SER A 118 -4.79 -2.97 -24.45
C SER A 118 -3.48 -2.94 -23.67
N ILE A 119 -2.37 -3.13 -24.37
CA ILE A 119 -1.01 -2.97 -23.85
C ILE A 119 -0.77 -1.47 -23.67
N CYS A 120 -0.48 -1.04 -22.44
CA CYS A 120 0.05 0.30 -22.22
C CYS A 120 1.51 0.31 -22.65
N ASP A 121 1.77 0.82 -23.86
CA ASP A 121 3.10 1.13 -24.37
C ASP A 121 3.71 2.36 -23.65
N ASP A 122 3.97 2.30 -22.34
CA ASP A 122 4.79 3.31 -21.65
C ASP A 122 6.25 2.78 -21.54
N PRO A 123 7.19 3.29 -22.35
CA PRO A 123 8.55 2.76 -22.48
C PRO A 123 9.46 3.09 -21.28
N LEU A 124 8.99 3.84 -20.29
CA LEU A 124 9.75 4.12 -19.05
C LEU A 124 9.41 3.06 -18.00
N HIS A 125 10.29 2.06 -17.87
CA HIS A 125 10.22 1.03 -16.84
C HIS A 125 10.29 1.68 -15.45
N LYS A 126 9.14 1.90 -14.83
CA LYS A 126 9.08 2.48 -13.49
C LYS A 126 9.27 1.37 -12.48
N PHE A 127 10.45 1.31 -11.87
CA PHE A 127 10.69 0.44 -10.72
C PHE A 127 9.79 0.90 -9.56
N TYR A 128 8.92 0.02 -9.09
CA TYR A 128 8.03 0.31 -7.97
C TYR A 128 8.68 0.13 -6.59
N PHE A 129 9.83 -0.52 -6.54
CA PHE A 129 10.67 -0.61 -5.36
C PHE A 129 12.13 -0.85 -5.75
N THR A 130 13.02 -0.51 -4.84
CA THR A 130 14.44 -0.89 -4.90
C THR A 130 14.68 -2.10 -4.01
N LEU A 131 15.50 -3.05 -4.48
CA LEU A 131 15.89 -4.23 -3.75
C LEU A 131 17.33 -4.08 -3.27
N ASN A 132 17.56 -4.13 -1.97
CA ASN A 132 18.90 -4.03 -1.38
C ASN A 132 19.16 -5.22 -0.46
N ILE A 133 20.44 -5.57 -0.26
CA ILE A 133 20.85 -6.55 0.74
C ILE A 133 21.08 -5.81 2.06
N SER A 134 20.41 -6.24 3.13
CA SER A 134 20.82 -5.91 4.49
C SER A 134 21.51 -7.09 5.14
N GLY A 135 22.39 -6.80 6.10
CA GLY A 135 23.38 -7.73 6.64
C GLY A 135 22.85 -9.14 6.92
N ASN A 136 23.72 -10.13 6.77
CA ASN A 136 23.41 -11.57 6.89
C ASN A 136 22.43 -12.11 5.83
N GLY A 137 22.30 -11.47 4.67
CA GLY A 137 21.45 -11.97 3.57
C GLY A 137 19.95 -11.72 3.77
N TRP A 138 19.59 -10.67 4.50
CA TRP A 138 18.23 -10.14 4.46
C TRP A 138 18.04 -9.31 3.18
N LEU A 139 16.83 -9.33 2.63
CA LEU A 139 16.46 -8.41 1.55
C LEU A 139 15.62 -7.25 2.10
N GLU A 140 15.95 -6.04 1.68
CA GLU A 140 15.20 -4.82 1.94
C GLU A 140 14.55 -4.31 0.66
N LEU A 141 13.22 -4.34 0.64
CA LEU A 141 12.39 -3.86 -0.46
C LEU A 141 11.87 -2.48 -0.10
N THR A 142 12.42 -1.44 -0.69
CA THR A 142 12.05 -0.04 -0.41
C THR A 142 11.20 0.53 -1.52
N LEU A 143 9.96 0.90 -1.20
CA LEU A 143 9.01 1.46 -2.16
C LEU A 143 9.52 2.79 -2.71
N THR A 144 9.31 3.01 -4.01
CA THR A 144 9.63 4.28 -4.67
C THR A 144 8.52 5.31 -4.49
N ASP A 145 8.85 6.58 -4.69
CA ASP A 145 7.89 7.67 -4.61
C ASP A 145 6.78 7.51 -5.67
N GLU A 146 7.14 6.97 -6.85
CA GLU A 146 6.20 6.64 -7.91
C GLU A 146 5.18 5.59 -7.46
N TYR A 147 5.63 4.52 -6.80
CA TYR A 147 4.72 3.52 -6.26
C TYR A 147 3.79 4.14 -5.22
N LEU A 148 4.34 4.93 -4.29
CA LEU A 148 3.55 5.57 -3.24
C LEU A 148 2.49 6.51 -3.80
N ARG A 149 2.82 7.30 -4.82
CA ARG A 149 1.84 8.14 -5.54
C ARG A 149 0.70 7.30 -6.08
N ASP A 150 1.04 6.25 -6.82
CA ASP A 150 0.06 5.41 -7.52
C ASP A 150 -0.81 4.64 -6.52
N TYR A 151 -0.20 4.17 -5.45
CA TYR A 151 -0.86 3.51 -4.34
C TYR A 151 -1.83 4.45 -3.61
N LEU A 152 -1.42 5.68 -3.31
CA LEU A 152 -2.31 6.67 -2.68
C LEU A 152 -3.47 7.07 -3.59
N PHE A 153 -3.22 7.20 -4.90
CA PHE A 153 -4.27 7.43 -5.88
C PHE A 153 -5.25 6.26 -5.99
N LEU A 154 -4.76 5.01 -5.90
CA LEU A 154 -5.62 3.84 -5.79
C LEU A 154 -6.46 3.89 -4.51
N LEU A 155 -5.85 4.21 -3.37
CA LEU A 155 -6.53 4.27 -2.07
C LEU A 155 -7.56 5.40 -1.97
N SER A 156 -7.37 6.53 -2.64
CA SER A 156 -8.34 7.65 -2.62
C SER A 156 -9.69 7.24 -3.23
N ASN A 157 -9.63 6.38 -4.24
CA ASN A 157 -10.78 5.81 -4.94
C ASN A 157 -11.28 4.50 -4.31
N TYR A 158 -10.53 3.93 -3.37
CA TYR A 158 -10.89 2.65 -2.76
C TYR A 158 -12.04 2.78 -1.76
N ASN A 159 -12.92 1.78 -1.78
CA ASN A 159 -14.04 1.68 -0.85
C ASN A 159 -13.75 0.68 0.28
N PHE A 160 -13.58 1.19 1.50
CA PHE A 160 -13.26 0.37 2.68
C PHE A 160 -14.49 -0.26 3.36
N THR A 161 -15.71 -0.10 2.82
CA THR A 161 -16.96 -0.61 3.41
C THR A 161 -17.09 -2.13 3.48
N HIS A 162 -16.23 -2.89 2.78
CA HIS A 162 -16.27 -4.36 2.77
C HIS A 162 -15.81 -5.04 4.07
N LEU A 163 -15.43 -4.26 5.08
CA LEU A 163 -15.07 -4.77 6.40
C LEU A 163 -16.33 -5.26 7.14
N VAL A 164 -16.52 -6.59 7.18
CA VAL A 164 -17.70 -7.25 7.78
C VAL A 164 -17.79 -6.97 9.28
N SER A 165 -18.93 -6.43 9.73
CA SER A 165 -19.18 -6.11 11.13
C SER A 165 -19.19 -7.36 12.00
N LYS A 166 -18.53 -7.29 13.16
CA LYS A 166 -18.55 -8.36 14.17
C LYS A 166 -19.61 -8.08 15.23
N GLN A 167 -20.15 -9.17 15.79
CA GLN A 167 -20.98 -9.12 16.98
C GLN A 167 -20.14 -8.67 18.20
N ASN A 168 -20.77 -8.00 19.16
CA ASN A 168 -20.20 -7.45 20.41
C ASN A 168 -19.40 -6.14 20.27
N LYS A 169 -19.91 -5.12 19.59
CA LYS A 169 -19.30 -3.78 19.57
C LYS A 169 -19.18 -3.18 20.98
N ILE A 170 -18.21 -2.28 21.18
CA ILE A 170 -17.97 -1.57 22.45
C ILE A 170 -18.27 -0.08 22.29
N SER A 171 -18.44 0.65 23.40
CA SER A 171 -18.56 2.11 23.33
C SER A 171 -17.22 2.77 23.01
N ALA A 172 -17.25 3.83 22.21
CA ALA A 172 -16.06 4.59 21.85
C ALA A 172 -15.64 5.60 22.92
N ASP A 173 -14.35 5.65 23.23
CA ASP A 173 -13.77 6.75 24.00
C ASP A 173 -13.87 8.07 23.20
N PHE A 174 -14.05 9.18 23.92
CA PHE A 174 -14.21 10.52 23.33
C PHE A 174 -13.06 10.90 22.37
N GLU A 175 -11.83 10.45 22.64
CA GLU A 175 -10.67 10.71 21.78
C GLU A 175 -10.91 10.24 20.33
N TYR A 176 -11.53 9.07 20.15
CA TYR A 176 -11.80 8.52 18.82
C TYR A 176 -12.87 9.32 18.06
N ILE A 177 -13.89 9.73 18.79
CA ILE A 177 -15.00 10.57 18.28
C ILE A 177 -14.45 11.95 17.89
N TYR A 178 -13.59 12.52 18.73
CA TYR A 178 -12.98 13.83 18.51
C TYR A 178 -12.14 13.85 17.23
N ILE A 179 -11.20 12.90 17.07
CA ILE A 179 -10.30 12.94 15.92
C ILE A 179 -11.07 12.76 14.60
N HIS A 180 -12.12 11.94 14.60
CA HIS A 180 -13.00 11.78 13.44
C HIS A 180 -13.69 13.11 13.08
N SER A 181 -14.40 13.69 14.05
CA SER A 181 -15.16 14.92 13.85
C SER A 181 -14.26 16.05 13.39
N ARG A 182 -13.05 16.16 13.97
CA ARG A 182 -12.06 17.15 13.60
C ARG A 182 -11.66 17.07 12.12
N PHE A 183 -11.34 15.87 11.63
CA PHE A 183 -10.98 15.68 10.22
C PHE A 183 -12.17 15.87 9.28
N CYS A 184 -13.39 15.52 9.70
CA CYS A 184 -14.61 15.86 8.94
C CYS A 184 -14.76 17.38 8.78
N SER A 185 -14.62 18.15 9.87
CA SER A 185 -14.67 19.62 9.82
C SER A 185 -13.56 20.22 8.94
N ILE A 186 -12.33 19.67 8.99
CA ILE A 186 -11.22 20.10 8.13
C ILE A 186 -11.60 19.93 6.65
N LEU A 187 -12.13 18.76 6.27
CA LEU A 187 -12.49 18.47 4.88
C LEU A 187 -13.68 19.31 4.40
N ARG A 188 -14.70 19.52 5.25
CA ARG A 188 -15.83 20.42 4.93
C ARG A 188 -15.36 21.86 4.74
N SER A 189 -14.54 22.36 5.66
CA SER A 189 -14.00 23.72 5.53
C SER A 189 -13.15 23.89 4.27
N ALA A 190 -12.40 22.86 3.85
CA ALA A 190 -11.63 22.91 2.62
C ALA A 190 -12.53 22.89 1.37
N HIS A 191 -13.66 22.17 1.44
CA HIS A 191 -14.68 22.22 0.40
C HIS A 191 -15.31 23.61 0.27
N ASP A 192 -15.76 24.19 1.40
CA ASP A 192 -16.41 25.50 1.42
C ASP A 192 -15.52 26.62 0.87
N GLN A 193 -14.20 26.44 0.96
CA GLN A 193 -13.19 27.36 0.44
C GLN A 193 -12.74 27.04 -1.00
N GLY A 194 -13.33 26.04 -1.66
CA GLY A 194 -13.02 25.66 -3.04
C GLY A 194 -11.65 25.01 -3.23
N ILE A 195 -11.03 24.46 -2.17
CA ILE A 195 -9.72 23.79 -2.26
C ILE A 195 -9.90 22.37 -2.84
N ILE A 196 -10.95 21.69 -2.42
CA ILE A 196 -11.33 20.33 -2.83
C ILE A 196 -12.84 20.25 -3.07
N ASN A 197 -13.31 19.23 -3.78
CA ASN A 197 -14.74 18.98 -3.96
C ASN A 197 -15.12 17.65 -3.30
N LEU A 198 -16.01 17.65 -2.32
CA LEU A 198 -16.53 16.42 -1.70
C LEU A 198 -17.76 15.95 -2.47
N ASN A 199 -17.94 14.63 -2.61
CA ASN A 199 -19.17 14.06 -3.17
C ASN A 199 -20.29 13.86 -2.13
N ASP A 200 -19.98 13.95 -0.84
CA ASP A 200 -20.89 13.75 0.28
C ASP A 200 -20.35 14.48 1.52
N PHE A 201 -21.19 15.30 2.12
CA PHE A 201 -20.88 16.15 3.28
C PHE A 201 -21.14 15.46 4.62
N ASP A 202 -21.95 14.41 4.59
CA ASP A 202 -22.29 13.66 5.80
C ASP A 202 -21.32 12.49 6.04
N PHE A 203 -20.31 12.37 5.18
CA PHE A 203 -19.29 11.33 5.22
C PHE A 203 -19.91 9.93 5.37
N HIS A 204 -21.04 9.71 4.69
CA HIS A 204 -21.76 8.45 4.67
C HIS A 204 -21.09 7.46 3.70
N HIS A 205 -21.75 6.35 3.37
CA HIS A 205 -21.14 5.29 2.58
C HIS A 205 -20.62 5.83 1.23
N ASN A 206 -19.34 5.58 0.93
CA ASN A 206 -18.67 5.92 -0.34
C ASN A 206 -18.40 7.42 -0.57
N TRP A 207 -18.31 8.22 0.50
CA TRP A 207 -17.82 9.60 0.39
C TRP A 207 -16.38 9.65 -0.17
N GLY A 208 -15.91 10.80 -0.64
CA GLY A 208 -14.57 11.02 -1.18
C GLY A 208 -14.40 12.40 -1.80
N ILE A 209 -13.17 12.71 -2.20
CA ILE A 209 -12.87 13.93 -2.96
C ILE A 209 -13.03 13.62 -4.45
N GLN A 210 -13.84 14.41 -5.13
CA GLN A 210 -14.08 14.34 -6.57
C GLN A 210 -12.91 14.96 -7.34
N GLY A 211 -12.54 14.31 -8.45
CA GLY A 211 -11.56 14.86 -9.39
C GLY A 211 -10.15 14.98 -8.82
N ILE A 212 -9.75 14.11 -7.88
CA ILE A 212 -8.35 14.03 -7.42
C ILE A 212 -7.45 13.79 -8.64
N ASP A 213 -6.52 14.70 -8.90
CA ASP A 213 -5.43 14.47 -9.83
C ASP A 213 -4.35 13.59 -9.16
N ARG A 214 -3.91 12.53 -9.85
CA ARG A 214 -2.82 11.66 -9.40
C ARG A 214 -1.54 12.45 -9.07
N ASN A 215 -1.29 13.55 -9.75
CA ASN A 215 -0.10 14.37 -9.59
C ASN A 215 -0.04 15.12 -8.26
N ILE A 216 -1.16 15.33 -7.55
CA ILE A 216 -1.12 16.01 -6.23
C ILE A 216 -0.28 15.23 -5.21
N PHE A 217 -0.22 13.90 -5.35
CA PHE A 217 0.60 13.06 -4.48
C PHE A 217 2.10 13.17 -4.79
N ASN A 218 2.51 13.61 -6.00
CA ASN A 218 3.91 13.92 -6.27
C ASN A 218 4.37 15.03 -5.34
N TYR A 219 3.67 16.16 -5.33
CA TYR A 219 3.98 17.31 -4.48
C TYR A 219 4.06 16.90 -3.00
N LEU A 220 3.09 16.11 -2.55
CA LEU A 220 3.06 15.62 -1.17
C LEU A 220 4.29 14.80 -0.80
N ILE A 221 4.69 13.84 -1.65
CA ILE A 221 5.79 12.93 -1.37
C ILE A 221 7.14 13.64 -1.49
N THR A 222 7.32 14.47 -2.52
CA THR A 222 8.59 15.15 -2.79
C THR A 222 8.86 16.31 -1.82
N GLU A 223 7.83 17.09 -1.48
CA GLU A 223 8.00 18.32 -0.70
C GLU A 223 7.80 18.10 0.81
N LYS A 224 7.03 17.08 1.22
CA LYS A 224 6.67 16.88 2.63
C LYS A 224 7.04 15.50 3.16
N LYS A 225 8.33 15.31 3.47
CA LYS A 225 8.84 14.06 4.07
C LYS A 225 8.10 13.63 5.35
N ASP A 226 7.49 14.56 6.07
CA ASP A 226 6.69 14.27 7.26
C ASP A 226 5.39 13.51 7.00
N CYS A 227 4.92 13.41 5.74
CA CYS A 227 3.74 12.62 5.37
C CYS A 227 3.98 11.10 5.46
N LEU A 228 5.24 10.65 5.38
CA LEU A 228 5.57 9.22 5.41
C LEU A 228 5.09 8.51 6.68
N GLY A 229 5.01 9.23 7.81
CA GLY A 229 4.50 8.66 9.06
C GLY A 229 3.06 8.17 8.96
N ILE A 230 2.16 8.97 8.39
CA ILE A 230 0.75 8.58 8.23
C ILE A 230 0.57 7.56 7.10
N ILE A 231 1.29 7.71 5.97
CA ILE A 231 1.26 6.73 4.86
C ILE A 231 1.67 5.34 5.35
N LYS A 232 2.78 5.26 6.08
CA LYS A 232 3.27 4.03 6.68
C LYS A 232 2.29 3.44 7.69
N THR A 233 1.56 4.29 8.42
CA THR A 233 0.54 3.83 9.36
C THR A 233 -0.68 3.24 8.64
N ILE A 234 -1.12 3.85 7.54
CA ILE A 234 -2.17 3.31 6.68
C ILE A 234 -1.75 1.94 6.15
N ILE A 235 -0.54 1.83 5.57
CA ILE A 235 0.00 0.56 5.08
C ILE A 235 0.03 -0.47 6.22
N TYR A 236 0.64 -0.14 7.37
CA TYR A 236 0.68 -1.04 8.53
C TYR A 236 -0.70 -1.57 8.89
N CYS A 237 -1.71 -0.71 8.94
CA CYS A 237 -3.05 -1.15 9.33
C CYS A 237 -3.75 -1.94 8.22
N LEU A 238 -3.46 -1.70 6.93
CA LEU A 238 -3.97 -2.52 5.82
C LEU A 238 -3.36 -3.92 5.80
N GLU A 239 -2.04 -4.00 6.01
CA GLU A 239 -1.31 -5.27 6.17
C GLU A 239 -1.90 -6.11 7.31
N ASN A 240 -2.20 -5.47 8.44
CA ASN A 240 -2.71 -6.15 9.63
C ASN A 240 -4.22 -6.41 9.58
N GLY A 241 -4.99 -5.63 8.79
CA GLY A 241 -6.43 -5.76 8.67
C GLY A 241 -6.92 -7.08 8.07
N CYS A 242 -6.06 -7.75 7.30
CA CYS A 242 -6.39 -8.97 6.58
C CYS A 242 -6.55 -10.21 7.47
N HIS A 243 -6.04 -10.18 8.71
CA HIS A 243 -5.99 -11.37 9.57
C HIS A 243 -7.26 -11.58 10.44
N ASN A 244 -8.33 -10.79 10.24
CA ASN A 244 -9.66 -10.98 10.82
C ASN A 244 -9.70 -11.17 12.36
N GLN A 245 -8.82 -10.54 13.14
CA GLN A 245 -8.84 -10.64 14.61
C GLN A 245 -9.36 -9.34 15.26
N LYS A 246 -10.38 -9.45 16.12
CA LYS A 246 -11.03 -8.27 16.74
C LYS A 246 -10.07 -7.45 17.62
N LYS A 247 -9.22 -8.13 18.40
CA LYS A 247 -8.19 -7.50 19.23
C LYS A 247 -7.22 -6.64 18.40
N GLN A 248 -6.97 -7.04 17.16
CA GLN A 248 -6.11 -6.32 16.22
C GLN A 248 -6.76 -5.02 15.74
N TYR A 249 -8.08 -4.98 15.51
CA TYR A 249 -8.78 -3.76 15.08
C TYR A 249 -8.69 -2.63 16.11
N LEU A 250 -8.89 -2.91 17.40
CA LEU A 250 -8.77 -1.88 18.43
C LEU A 250 -7.34 -1.33 18.51
N THR A 251 -6.32 -2.19 18.37
CA THR A 251 -4.92 -1.74 18.28
C THR A 251 -4.70 -0.86 17.06
N MET A 252 -5.23 -1.22 15.90
CA MET A 252 -5.11 -0.42 14.68
C MET A 252 -5.83 0.93 14.78
N ILE A 253 -7.03 0.98 15.39
CA ILE A 253 -7.74 2.24 15.68
C ILE A 253 -6.88 3.15 16.54
N LYS A 254 -6.28 2.63 17.62
CA LYS A 254 -5.39 3.41 18.49
C LYS A 254 -4.19 3.97 17.73
N VAL A 255 -3.55 3.13 16.92
CA VAL A 255 -2.39 3.52 16.11
C VAL A 255 -2.78 4.58 15.06
N MET A 256 -3.89 4.40 14.35
CA MET A 256 -4.41 5.37 13.38
C MET A 256 -4.81 6.69 14.05
N CYS A 257 -5.48 6.65 15.21
CA CYS A 257 -5.87 7.82 15.99
C CYS A 257 -4.64 8.66 16.35
N GLN A 258 -3.60 8.03 16.90
CA GLN A 258 -2.34 8.71 17.22
C GLN A 258 -1.64 9.28 15.99
N ALA A 259 -1.68 8.57 14.86
CA ALA A 259 -1.09 9.04 13.62
C ALA A 259 -1.86 10.24 13.06
N LEU A 260 -3.20 10.23 13.12
CA LEU A 260 -4.05 11.35 12.74
C LEU A 260 -3.81 12.59 13.60
N TYR A 261 -3.68 12.44 14.93
CA TYR A 261 -3.32 13.57 15.81
C TYR A 261 -1.95 14.16 15.47
N LYS A 262 -0.95 13.31 15.19
CA LYS A 262 0.38 13.78 14.78
C LYS A 262 0.34 14.46 13.42
N TRP A 263 -0.47 13.92 12.51
CA TRP A 263 -0.67 14.46 11.18
C TRP A 263 -1.36 15.83 11.23
N GLU A 264 -2.45 15.98 12.00
CA GLU A 264 -3.16 17.25 12.19
C GLU A 264 -2.22 18.37 12.62
N LYS A 265 -1.34 18.09 13.60
CA LYS A 265 -0.38 19.08 14.13
C LYS A 265 0.69 19.52 13.12
N ARG A 266 0.88 18.76 12.04
CA ARG A 266 1.93 19.00 11.03
C ARG A 266 1.35 19.37 9.66
N CYS A 267 0.08 19.05 9.41
CA CYS A 267 -0.60 19.44 8.20
C CYS A 267 -0.79 20.96 8.21
N SER A 268 -0.58 21.58 7.07
CA SER A 268 -0.65 23.03 6.92
C SER A 268 -1.38 23.29 5.61
N ILE A 269 -2.71 23.18 5.70
CA ILE A 269 -3.61 23.24 4.56
C ILE A 269 -3.93 24.69 4.18
N TRP A 270 -3.98 25.59 5.17
CA TRP A 270 -4.36 26.99 5.00
C TRP A 270 -3.17 27.95 5.10
N GLY A 271 -3.44 29.24 4.84
CA GLY A 271 -2.43 30.29 4.83
C GLY A 271 -1.54 30.18 3.58
N ALA A 272 -0.24 30.46 3.75
CA ALA A 272 0.72 30.51 2.66
C ALA A 272 0.74 29.25 1.78
N ILE A 273 0.49 28.05 2.34
CA ILE A 273 0.47 26.83 1.51
C ILE A 273 -0.73 26.82 0.56
N LYS A 274 -1.93 27.26 1.00
CA LYS A 274 -3.08 27.38 0.10
C LYS A 274 -2.82 28.41 -1.00
N ASP A 275 -2.24 29.53 -0.61
CA ASP A 275 -2.10 30.70 -1.48
C ASP A 275 -0.93 30.52 -2.48
N ASP A 276 0.16 29.88 -2.05
CA ASP A 276 1.40 29.73 -2.83
C ASP A 276 1.55 28.33 -3.47
N ASN A 277 0.94 27.29 -2.88
CA ASN A 277 1.09 25.89 -3.31
C ASN A 277 -0.19 25.07 -3.12
N LEU A 278 -1.23 25.47 -3.85
CA LEU A 278 -2.52 24.78 -3.85
C LEU A 278 -2.42 23.26 -4.08
N PRO A 279 -1.57 22.73 -5.00
CA PRO A 279 -1.41 21.29 -5.18
C PRO A 279 -0.94 20.56 -3.91
N LEU A 280 -0.03 21.16 -3.13
CA LEU A 280 0.39 20.58 -1.85
C LEU A 280 -0.76 20.58 -0.83
N ALA A 281 -1.51 21.67 -0.71
CA ALA A 281 -2.70 21.72 0.16
C ALA A 281 -3.72 20.62 -0.20
N GLN A 282 -3.96 20.43 -1.51
CA GLN A 282 -4.82 19.37 -2.03
C GLN A 282 -4.27 17.97 -1.73
N GLY A 283 -2.96 17.76 -1.89
CA GLY A 283 -2.30 16.49 -1.54
C GLY A 283 -2.45 16.14 -0.06
N GLU A 284 -2.29 17.13 0.83
CA GLU A 284 -2.48 16.94 2.27
C GLU A 284 -3.92 16.61 2.65
N LEU A 285 -4.89 17.28 2.00
CA LEU A 285 -6.31 16.98 2.16
C LEU A 285 -6.66 15.60 1.62
N ALA A 286 -6.10 15.20 0.48
CA ALA A 286 -6.32 13.87 -0.09
C ALA A 286 -5.80 12.76 0.83
N LEU A 287 -4.59 12.92 1.39
CA LEU A 287 -4.05 11.97 2.37
C LEU A 287 -4.88 11.95 3.66
N SER A 288 -5.35 13.11 4.11
CA SER A 288 -6.27 13.21 5.26
C SER A 288 -7.58 12.46 4.99
N ALA A 289 -8.15 12.59 3.80
CA ALA A 289 -9.35 11.88 3.39
C ALA A 289 -9.15 10.36 3.34
N ILE A 290 -8.03 9.88 2.75
CA ILE A 290 -7.69 8.44 2.75
C ILE A 290 -7.60 7.90 4.18
N ALA A 291 -6.86 8.59 5.04
CA ALA A 291 -6.69 8.19 6.43
C ALA A 291 -8.01 8.17 7.20
N LEU A 292 -8.85 9.20 7.04
CA LEU A 292 -10.16 9.29 7.69
C LEU A 292 -11.12 8.20 7.20
N LYS A 293 -11.20 7.95 5.88
CA LYS A 293 -12.03 6.87 5.32
C LYS A 293 -11.69 5.52 5.95
N TYR A 294 -10.40 5.22 6.01
CA TYR A 294 -9.95 3.95 6.57
C TYR A 294 -10.20 3.89 8.08
N TYR A 295 -9.90 4.97 8.80
CA TYR A 295 -10.18 5.10 10.24
C TYR A 295 -11.66 4.90 10.57
N GLN A 296 -12.56 5.58 9.86
CA GLN A 296 -14.01 5.45 10.01
C GLN A 296 -14.46 4.00 9.77
N SER A 297 -13.88 3.32 8.78
CA SER A 297 -14.18 1.92 8.47
C SER A 297 -13.72 0.98 9.59
N LEU A 298 -12.55 1.24 10.20
CA LEU A 298 -12.10 0.53 11.40
C LEU A 298 -13.01 0.78 12.59
N CYS A 299 -13.41 2.03 12.84
CA CYS A 299 -14.30 2.39 13.95
C CYS A 299 -15.65 1.69 13.84
N LYS A 300 -16.25 1.63 12.64
CA LYS A 300 -17.52 0.92 12.39
C LYS A 300 -17.45 -0.57 12.72
N LEU A 301 -16.27 -1.21 12.66
CA LEU A 301 -16.09 -2.61 13.05
C LEU A 301 -16.10 -2.83 14.56
N VAL A 302 -15.67 -1.84 15.34
CA VAL A 302 -15.36 -2.00 16.76
C VAL A 302 -16.40 -1.32 17.64
N PHE A 303 -16.87 -0.15 17.23
CA PHE A 303 -17.71 0.73 18.05
C PHE A 303 -19.19 0.63 17.72
N THR A 304 -20.02 0.86 18.75
CA THR A 304 -21.48 0.91 18.66
C THR A 304 -22.00 2.20 18.04
N GLU A 305 -21.30 3.29 18.31
CA GLU A 305 -21.69 4.65 17.95
C GLU A 305 -21.41 4.94 16.47
N ASP A 306 -22.33 5.65 15.83
CA ASP A 306 -22.01 6.42 14.65
C ASP A 306 -21.32 7.71 15.09
N PHE A 307 -20.12 7.94 14.57
CA PHE A 307 -19.34 9.10 14.97
C PHE A 307 -19.92 10.36 14.32
N PRO A 308 -20.09 11.46 15.08
CA PRO A 308 -20.62 12.70 14.54
C PRO A 308 -19.62 13.34 13.58
N ILE A 309 -20.14 14.20 12.70
CA ILE A 309 -19.36 14.94 11.70
C ILE A 309 -18.72 16.18 12.36
N GLU A 310 -19.35 16.71 13.41
CA GLU A 310 -18.91 17.91 14.15
C GLU A 310 -19.16 17.69 15.65
N LEU A 311 -18.31 18.29 16.49
CA LEU A 311 -18.43 18.25 17.95
C LEU A 311 -19.01 19.54 18.53
#